data_AF-A0AAU5USQ4-F1
#
_entry.id   AF-A0AAU5USQ4-F1
#
_cell.length_a   1.000
_cell.length_b   1.000
_cell.length_c   1.000
_cell.angle_alpha   90.00
_cell.angle_beta   90.00
_cell.angle_gamma   90.00
#
_symmetry.space_group_name_H-M   'P 1'
#
loop_
_entity.id
_entity.type
_entity.pdbx_description
1 polymer ?
#
loop_
_entity_poly.entity_id
_entity_poly.type
_entity_poly.pdbx_seq_one_letter_code
_entity_poly.pdbx_strand_id
1 'polypeptide(L)'
;MSQPISRQEPRVVFVFAGLDLNMFPSIADAQDWLEAIDVDDGEYSAALTETGRVIRMGTQDELVVLELTDELQPDLLRTLLREHGQAIGQQGIELDPVGFANASWMREWERRWPRWPRWLDKRLHQHGPVQS
;
A
#
# COMPACT_ATOMS: atom_id res chain seq x y z
N MET A 1 -31.93 -1.92 -14.50
CA MET A 1 -31.30 -1.48 -13.24
C MET A 1 -29.99 -2.24 -13.12
N SER A 2 -28.85 -1.61 -13.43
CA SER A 2 -27.54 -2.23 -13.27
C SER A 2 -27.13 -2.11 -11.81
N GLN A 3 -26.78 -3.21 -11.17
CA GLN A 3 -26.15 -3.17 -9.85
C GLN A 3 -24.77 -2.49 -9.98
N PRO A 4 -24.34 -1.65 -9.03
CA PRO A 4 -22.99 -1.13 -9.04
C PRO A 4 -22.04 -2.33 -8.90
N ILE A 5 -21.06 -2.43 -9.79
CA ILE A 5 -19.96 -3.38 -9.67
C ILE A 5 -19.27 -2.98 -8.36
N SER A 6 -19.39 -3.82 -7.32
CA SER A 6 -18.63 -3.64 -6.09
C SER A 6 -17.15 -3.65 -6.49
N ARG A 7 -16.52 -2.47 -6.50
CA ARG A 7 -15.07 -2.36 -6.62
C ARG A 7 -14.53 -2.94 -5.32
N GLN A 8 -14.07 -4.19 -5.38
CA GLN A 8 -13.45 -4.83 -4.24
C GLN A 8 -12.31 -3.95 -3.76
N GLU A 9 -12.29 -3.64 -2.45
CA GLU A 9 -11.21 -2.86 -1.87
C GLU A 9 -9.86 -3.56 -2.10
N PRO A 10 -8.80 -2.80 -2.44
CA PRO A 10 -7.49 -3.38 -2.65
C PRO A 10 -6.99 -3.98 -1.34
N ARG A 11 -6.30 -5.12 -1.45
CA ARG A 11 -5.67 -5.76 -0.30
C ARG A 11 -4.40 -5.03 0.15
N VAL A 12 -3.74 -4.36 -0.79
CA VAL A 12 -2.53 -3.57 -0.56
C VAL A 12 -2.52 -2.38 -1.52
N VAL A 13 -2.19 -1.20 -1.00
CA VAL A 13 -1.85 -0.02 -1.78
C VAL A 13 -0.33 0.14 -1.77
N PHE A 14 0.29 0.11 -2.93
CA PHE A 14 1.71 0.35 -3.14
C PHE A 14 1.91 1.78 -3.61
N VAL A 15 2.70 2.58 -2.89
CA VAL A 15 3.08 3.95 -3.27
C VAL A 15 4.60 3.99 -3.41
N PHE A 16 5.07 4.31 -4.60
CA PHE A 16 6.49 4.36 -4.95
C PHE A 16 6.99 5.80 -4.93
N ALA A 17 8.18 6.01 -4.38
CA ALA A 17 8.95 7.25 -4.45
C ALA A 17 10.34 6.90 -4.98
N GLY A 18 10.50 6.90 -6.31
CA GLY A 18 11.68 6.31 -6.94
C GLY A 18 11.80 4.81 -6.67
N LEU A 19 12.84 4.39 -5.94
CA LEU A 19 13.07 2.99 -5.53
C LEU A 19 12.47 2.66 -4.16
N ASP A 20 12.05 3.67 -3.40
CA ASP A 20 11.40 3.48 -2.11
C ASP A 20 9.94 3.08 -2.31
N LEU A 21 9.44 2.27 -1.37
CA LEU A 21 8.10 1.71 -1.42
C LEU A 21 7.43 1.84 -0.05
N ASN A 22 6.30 2.54 -0.03
CA ASN A 22 5.35 2.50 1.07
C ASN A 22 4.21 1.54 0.74
N MET A 23 3.76 0.78 1.73
CA MET A 23 2.68 -0.21 1.59
C MET A 23 1.62 0.04 2.65
N PHE A 24 0.38 0.21 2.21
CA PHE A 24 -0.75 0.49 3.08
C PHE A 24 -1.83 -0.59 2.97
N PRO A 25 -2.54 -0.92 4.06
CA PRO A 25 -3.60 -1.92 4.04
C PRO A 25 -4.90 -1.41 3.41
N SER A 26 -5.05 -0.11 3.20
CA SER A 26 -6.18 0.49 2.50
C SER A 26 -5.82 1.82 1.83
N ILE A 27 -6.72 2.32 0.98
CA ILE A 27 -6.62 3.67 0.40
C ILE A 27 -6.71 4.74 1.49
N ALA A 28 -7.59 4.54 2.49
CA ALA A 28 -7.75 5.50 3.59
C ALA A 28 -6.47 5.63 4.43
N ASP A 29 -5.82 4.51 4.76
CA ASP A 29 -4.56 4.53 5.51
C ASP A 29 -3.44 5.24 4.73
N ALA A 30 -3.42 5.11 3.40
CA ALA A 30 -2.49 5.85 2.56
C ALA A 30 -2.81 7.36 2.54
N GLN A 31 -4.09 7.74 2.42
CA GLN A 31 -4.50 9.15 2.47
C GLN A 31 -4.14 9.84 3.79
N ASP A 32 -4.28 9.13 4.91
CA ASP A 32 -3.99 9.68 6.24
C ASP A 32 -2.48 9.79 6.53
N TRP A 33 -1.65 9.03 5.81
CA TRP A 33 -0.20 8.98 6.03
C TRP A 33 0.59 9.89 5.08
N LEU A 34 0.20 9.96 3.80
CA LEU A 34 0.91 10.75 2.80
C LEU A 34 0.77 12.25 3.09
N GLU A 35 1.85 13.00 2.93
CA GLU A 35 1.81 14.45 3.08
C GLU A 35 1.34 15.11 1.76
N ALA A 36 0.41 16.06 1.86
CA ALA A 36 -0.12 16.77 0.69
C ALA A 36 0.98 17.52 -0.09
N ILE A 37 1.98 18.06 0.62
CA ILE A 37 3.11 18.76 0.00
C ILE A 37 3.95 17.82 -0.88
N ASP A 38 4.25 16.62 -0.40
CA ASP A 38 5.01 15.61 -1.17
C ASP A 38 4.23 15.14 -2.41
N VAL A 39 2.89 15.07 -2.31
CA VAL A 39 2.02 14.76 -3.46
C VAL A 39 2.06 15.89 -4.49
N ASP A 40 1.94 17.15 -4.05
CA ASP A 40 1.96 18.33 -4.93
C ASP A 40 3.34 18.55 -5.59
N ASP A 41 4.43 18.25 -4.87
CA ASP A 41 5.80 18.32 -5.38
C ASP A 41 6.16 17.12 -6.27
N GLY A 42 5.29 16.12 -6.36
CA GLY A 42 5.46 14.95 -7.22
C GLY A 42 6.53 13.97 -6.73
N GLU A 43 6.76 13.89 -5.42
CA GLU A 43 7.73 12.97 -4.81
C GLU A 43 7.35 11.50 -5.05
N TYR A 44 6.05 11.21 -5.08
CA TYR A 44 5.53 9.87 -5.35
C TYR A 44 5.40 9.63 -6.86
N SER A 45 6.19 8.68 -7.37
CA SER A 45 6.26 8.35 -8.79
C SER A 45 5.10 7.49 -9.29
N ALA A 46 4.49 6.67 -8.43
CA ALA A 46 3.32 5.86 -8.79
C ALA A 46 2.54 5.38 -7.55
N ALA A 47 1.22 5.23 -7.69
CA ALA A 47 0.38 4.51 -6.72
C ALA A 47 -0.46 3.43 -7.43
N LEU A 48 -0.38 2.20 -6.94
CA LEU A 48 -0.92 1.00 -7.59
C LEU A 48 -1.52 0.05 -6.54
N THR A 49 -2.57 -0.68 -6.90
CA THR A 49 -3.07 -1.83 -6.12
C THR A 49 -2.24 -3.09 -6.37
N GLU A 50 -2.48 -4.16 -5.62
CA GLU A 50 -1.85 -5.48 -5.82
C GLU A 50 -2.14 -6.14 -7.18
N THR A 51 -3.15 -5.64 -7.90
CA THR A 51 -3.48 -6.11 -9.25
C THR A 51 -2.86 -5.24 -10.36
N GLY A 52 -2.19 -4.15 -9.97
CA GLY A 52 -1.66 -3.14 -10.88
C GLY A 52 -2.71 -2.10 -11.29
N ARG A 53 -3.88 -2.05 -10.67
CA ARG A 53 -4.84 -0.95 -10.90
C ARG A 53 -4.25 0.37 -10.41
N VAL A 54 -4.29 1.40 -11.26
CA VAL A 54 -3.73 2.71 -10.97
C VAL A 54 -4.60 3.43 -9.94
N ILE A 55 -3.94 4.06 -8.99
CA ILE A 55 -4.54 4.99 -8.03
C ILE A 55 -4.05 6.38 -8.41
N ARG A 56 -4.97 7.27 -8.77
CA ARG A 56 -4.64 8.66 -9.04
C ARG A 56 -4.46 9.40 -7.72
N MET A 57 -3.30 10.02 -7.56
CA MET A 57 -2.97 10.88 -6.43
C MET A 57 -3.31 12.33 -6.76
N GLY A 58 -3.73 13.07 -5.74
CA GLY A 58 -3.91 14.51 -5.81
C GLY A 58 -4.20 15.07 -4.42
N THR A 59 -4.43 16.37 -4.36
CA THR A 59 -4.71 17.08 -3.12
C THR A 59 -6.01 17.88 -3.23
N GLN A 60 -6.71 18.03 -2.11
CA GLN A 60 -7.87 18.90 -1.97
C GLN A 60 -7.88 19.46 -0.55
N ASP A 61 -7.94 20.79 -0.43
CA ASP A 61 -8.01 21.49 0.87
C ASP A 61 -6.92 21.02 1.87
N GLU A 62 -5.67 20.90 1.39
CA GLU A 62 -4.50 20.40 2.14
C GLU A 62 -4.55 18.91 2.54
N LEU A 63 -5.54 18.16 2.05
CA LEU A 63 -5.67 16.72 2.28
C LEU A 63 -5.30 15.93 1.03
N VAL A 64 -4.69 14.76 1.22
CA VAL A 64 -4.43 13.83 0.12
C VAL A 64 -5.73 13.13 -0.30
N VAL A 65 -5.96 13.09 -1.60
CA VAL A 65 -7.07 12.39 -2.24
C VAL A 65 -6.52 11.30 -3.15
N LEU A 66 -6.92 10.06 -2.88
CA LEU A 66 -6.53 8.89 -3.66
C LEU A 66 -7.76 8.28 -4.32
N GLU A 67 -7.72 8.20 -5.65
CA GLU A 67 -8.85 7.69 -6.45
C GLU A 67 -8.47 6.47 -7.25
N LEU A 68 -9.20 5.37 -7.04
CA LEU A 68 -9.05 4.17 -7.85
C LEU A 68 -9.59 4.42 -9.27
N THR A 69 -8.73 4.26 -10.27
CA THR A 69 -9.09 4.41 -11.68
C THR A 69 -9.52 3.07 -12.29
N ASP A 70 -10.03 3.07 -13.52
CA ASP A 70 -10.29 1.83 -14.28
C ASP A 70 -9.04 1.35 -15.05
N GLU A 71 -7.91 2.07 -14.94
CA GLU A 71 -6.67 1.74 -15.63
C GLU A 71 -5.89 0.63 -14.90
N LEU A 72 -5.41 -0.36 -15.66
CA LEU A 72 -4.63 -1.48 -15.17
C LEU A 72 -3.23 -1.47 -15.80
N GLN A 73 -2.20 -1.40 -14.95
CA GLN A 73 -0.79 -1.47 -15.32
C GLN A 73 -0.04 -2.57 -14.54
N PRO A 74 -0.38 -3.86 -14.72
CA PRO A 74 0.28 -4.96 -14.01
C PRO A 74 1.76 -5.11 -14.38
N ASP A 75 2.16 -4.72 -15.59
CA ASP A 75 3.58 -4.72 -16.00
C ASP A 75 4.39 -3.65 -15.26
N LEU A 76 3.83 -2.45 -15.07
CA LEU A 76 4.47 -1.39 -14.30
C LEU A 76 4.68 -1.84 -12.85
N LEU A 77 3.64 -2.39 -12.22
CA LEU A 77 3.73 -2.92 -10.85
C LEU A 77 4.85 -3.96 -10.72
N ARG A 78 4.92 -4.93 -11.65
CA ARG A 78 5.96 -5.95 -11.64
C ARG A 78 7.36 -5.36 -11.76
N THR A 79 7.54 -4.36 -12.63
CA THR A 79 8.83 -3.69 -12.83
C THR A 79 9.26 -2.96 -11.56
N LEU A 80 8.38 -2.11 -11.00
CA LEU A 80 8.70 -1.32 -9.81
C LEU A 80 8.99 -2.20 -8.58
N LEU A 81 8.21 -3.27 -8.37
CA LEU A 81 8.45 -4.22 -7.28
C LEU A 81 9.77 -4.98 -7.45
N ARG A 82 10.13 -5.34 -8.68
CA ARG A 82 11.42 -5.98 -8.96
C ARG A 82 12.57 -5.02 -8.68
N GLU A 83 12.47 -3.77 -9.12
CA GLU A 83 13.50 -2.74 -8.90
C GLU A 83 13.69 -2.44 -7.41
N HIS A 84 12.58 -2.24 -6.69
CA HIS A 84 12.60 -2.12 -5.23
C HIS A 84 13.26 -3.34 -4.56
N GLY A 85 12.84 -4.55 -4.95
CA GLY A 85 13.40 -5.80 -4.43
C GLY A 85 14.89 -5.95 -4.67
N GLN A 86 15.39 -5.50 -5.82
CA GLN A 86 16.82 -5.44 -6.10
C GLN A 86 17.54 -4.45 -5.18
N ALA A 87 16.97 -3.25 -4.98
CA ALA A 87 17.55 -2.21 -4.14
C ALA A 87 17.71 -2.64 -2.67
N ILE A 88 16.75 -3.41 -2.14
CA ILE A 88 16.76 -3.88 -0.75
C ILE A 88 17.30 -5.32 -0.56
N GLY A 89 17.79 -5.95 -1.63
CA GLY A 89 18.31 -7.33 -1.60
C GLY A 89 17.25 -8.41 -1.36
N GLN A 90 15.96 -8.14 -1.62
CA GLN A 90 14.85 -9.08 -1.54
C GLN A 90 14.28 -9.30 -2.95
N GLN A 91 14.91 -10.19 -3.72
CA GLN A 91 14.45 -10.50 -5.08
C GLN A 91 13.16 -11.33 -5.07
N GLY A 92 12.34 -11.20 -6.12
CA GLY A 92 11.13 -12.00 -6.32
C GLY A 92 9.87 -11.47 -5.64
N ILE A 93 9.91 -10.24 -5.10
CA ILE A 93 8.72 -9.57 -4.53
C ILE A 93 7.59 -9.50 -5.54
N GLU A 94 7.90 -9.28 -6.82
CA GLU A 94 6.91 -9.16 -7.88
C GLU A 94 6.11 -10.45 -8.14
N LEU A 95 6.58 -11.60 -7.61
CA LEU A 95 5.92 -12.90 -7.75
C LEU A 95 4.83 -13.10 -6.70
N ASP A 96 4.94 -12.45 -5.53
CA ASP A 96 3.93 -12.47 -4.47
C ASP A 96 3.90 -11.13 -3.71
N PRO A 97 3.37 -10.06 -4.34
CA PRO A 97 3.37 -8.72 -3.75
C PRO A 97 2.60 -8.66 -2.42
N VAL A 98 1.50 -9.39 -2.32
CA VAL A 98 0.66 -9.44 -1.12
C VAL A 98 1.35 -10.19 0.01
N GLY A 99 1.99 -11.33 -0.28
CA GLY A 99 2.79 -12.06 0.70
C GLY A 99 3.95 -11.23 1.22
N PHE A 100 4.61 -10.46 0.35
CA PHE A 100 5.67 -9.53 0.75
C PHE A 100 5.14 -8.44 1.70
N ALA A 101 4.03 -7.76 1.36
CA ALA A 101 3.44 -6.74 2.23
C ALA A 101 3.08 -7.28 3.61
N ASN A 102 2.42 -8.44 3.66
CA ASN A 102 2.07 -9.12 4.91
C ASN A 102 3.29 -9.48 5.76
N ALA A 103 4.36 -9.99 5.14
CA ALA A 103 5.59 -10.31 5.84
C ALA A 103 6.28 -9.06 6.39
N SER A 104 6.26 -7.95 5.64
CA SER A 104 6.84 -6.67 6.06
C SER A 104 6.10 -6.07 7.25
N TRP A 105 4.77 -5.96 7.19
CA TRP A 105 3.98 -5.48 8.32
C TRP A 105 4.12 -6.37 9.55
N MET A 106 4.23 -7.70 9.38
CA MET A 106 4.46 -8.61 10.50
C MET A 106 5.84 -8.39 11.15
N ARG A 107 6.88 -8.11 10.37
CA ARG A 107 8.21 -7.77 10.91
C ARG A 107 8.19 -6.43 11.66
N GLU A 108 7.51 -5.42 11.13
CA GLU A 108 7.33 -4.12 11.83
C GLU A 108 6.56 -4.29 13.14
N TRP A 109 5.49 -5.07 13.09
CA TRP A 109 4.69 -5.45 14.23
C TRP A 109 5.53 -6.12 15.32
N GLU A 110 6.36 -7.10 14.96
CA GLU A 110 7.24 -7.81 15.89
C GLU A 110 8.34 -6.93 16.50
N ARG A 111 8.70 -5.84 15.81
CA ARG A 111 9.70 -4.87 16.26
C ARG A 111 9.12 -3.77 17.16
N ARG A 112 7.79 -3.59 17.21
CA ARG A 112 7.15 -2.59 18.08
C ARG A 112 7.39 -2.89 19.55
N TRP A 113 7.73 -1.83 20.29
CA TRP A 113 7.81 -1.82 21.75
C TRP A 113 6.70 -0.94 22.34
N PRO A 114 6.06 -1.36 23.45
CA PRO A 114 6.19 -2.65 24.10
C PRO A 114 5.54 -3.78 23.30
N ARG A 115 6.10 -5.00 23.39
CA ARG A 115 5.54 -6.20 22.73
C ARG A 115 4.35 -6.71 23.54
N TRP A 116 3.14 -6.26 23.22
CA TRP A 116 1.94 -6.76 23.88
C TRP A 116 1.65 -8.21 23.50
N PRO A 117 1.15 -9.05 24.43
CA PRO A 117 0.62 -10.36 24.08
C PRO A 117 -0.45 -10.26 22.98
N ARG A 118 -0.43 -11.19 22.00
CA ARG A 118 -1.29 -11.13 20.78
C ARG A 118 -2.79 -10.95 21.05
N TRP A 119 -3.29 -11.43 22.19
CA TRP A 119 -4.70 -11.31 22.58
C TRP A 119 -5.08 -9.88 23.00
N LEU A 120 -4.16 -9.16 23.65
CA LEU A 120 -4.38 -7.78 24.09
C LEU A 120 -4.29 -6.83 22.90
N ASP A 121 -3.45 -7.20 21.96
CA ASP A 121 -3.19 -6.42 20.78
C ASP A 121 -4.35 -6.37 19.78
N LYS A 122 -4.93 -7.54 19.46
CA LYS A 122 -6.16 -7.66 18.66
C LYS A 122 -7.34 -6.88 19.23
N ARG A 123 -7.35 -6.64 20.54
CA ARG A 123 -8.39 -5.89 21.24
C ARG A 123 -8.19 -4.38 21.15
N LEU A 124 -6.94 -3.92 21.03
CA LEU A 124 -6.57 -2.50 21.04
C LEU A 124 -6.39 -1.92 19.63
N HIS A 125 -6.05 -2.76 18.64
CA HIS A 125 -5.78 -2.34 17.27
C HIS A 125 -6.66 -3.14 16.30
N GLN A 126 -7.87 -2.64 16.02
CA GLN A 126 -8.82 -3.26 15.08
C GLN A 126 -8.29 -3.38 13.64
N HIS A 127 -7.25 -2.60 13.29
CA HIS A 127 -6.59 -2.59 11.98
C HIS A 127 -5.22 -3.31 12.00
N GLY A 128 -4.95 -4.15 13.01
CA GLY A 128 -3.79 -5.05 12.97
C GLY A 128 -3.78 -5.92 11.71
N PRO A 129 -2.61 -6.44 11.29
CA PRO A 129 -2.43 -7.05 9.98
C PRO A 129 -3.54 -8.07 9.68
N VAL A 130 -4.18 -7.91 8.52
CA VAL A 130 -5.26 -8.79 8.03
C VAL A 130 -4.77 -10.23 8.10
N GLN A 131 -5.41 -11.07 8.92
CA GLN A 131 -5.09 -12.49 9.03
C GLN A 131 -6.25 -13.37 8.60
N SER A 132 -5.84 -14.49 7.99
CA SER A 132 -6.53 -15.67 7.42
C SER A 132 -7.34 -15.45 6.15
#